data_AF-A0A3D5QD06-F1
#
_entry.id   AF-A0A3D5QD06-F1
#
_cell.length_a   1.000
_cell.length_b   1.000
_cell.length_c   1.000
_cell.angle_alpha   90.00
_cell.angle_beta   90.00
_cell.angle_gamma   90.00
#
_symmetry.space_group_name_H-M   'P 1'
#
loop_
_entity.id
_entity.type
_entity.pdbx_description
1 polymer ?
#
loop_
_entity_poly.entity_id
_entity_poly.type
_entity_poly.pdbx_seq_one_letter_code
_entity_poly.pdbx_strand_id
1 'polypeptide(L)'
;STWKDYNHDIISEGGGVFDRSAKKIEISPQMKEIFGIVKDTLTGEELIQYILKAPAELLWSGGIGTYIKDASETHEDVGDKANDNVRVDAQEIHARVIGEGANLGLTQKARISLAKSGVLINTDAIDNSGGVDMSDHEVNLKILLDILLKKKVLKSR
;
A
#
# COMPACT_ATOMS: atom_id res chain seq x y z
N SER A 1 1.80 -15.70 12.51
CA SER A 1 3.06 -15.35 11.86
C SER A 1 3.19 -13.84 11.77
N THR A 2 4.38 -13.31 12.02
CA THR A 2 4.75 -11.89 11.91
C THR A 2 5.81 -11.71 10.82
N TRP A 3 6.14 -10.48 10.46
CA TRP A 3 7.27 -10.19 9.55
C TRP A 3 8.61 -10.75 10.04
N LYS A 4 8.78 -10.94 11.36
CA LYS A 4 9.98 -11.55 11.94
C LYS A 4 10.10 -13.06 11.65
N ASP A 5 9.02 -13.69 11.23
CA ASP A 5 9.00 -15.11 10.85
C ASP A 5 9.32 -15.30 9.36
N TYR A 6 9.59 -14.22 8.62
CA TYR A 6 9.93 -14.29 7.20
C TYR A 6 11.29 -14.96 7.01
N ASN A 7 11.39 -15.88 6.05
CA ASN A 7 12.64 -16.55 5.77
C ASN A 7 13.64 -15.57 5.16
N HIS A 8 14.72 -15.26 5.87
CA HIS A 8 15.75 -14.35 5.41
C HIS A 8 16.57 -14.92 4.24
N ASP A 9 16.64 -16.24 4.10
CA ASP A 9 17.45 -16.90 3.06
C ASP A 9 16.92 -16.66 1.63
N ILE A 10 15.65 -16.23 1.51
CA ILE A 10 15.04 -15.89 0.20
C ILE A 10 15.06 -14.39 -0.09
N ILE A 11 15.54 -13.57 0.85
CA ILE A 11 15.68 -12.12 0.65
C ILE A 11 16.92 -11.89 -0.21
N SER A 12 16.77 -11.11 -1.28
CA SER A 12 17.87 -10.74 -2.16
C SER A 12 18.96 -9.96 -1.40
N GLU A 13 20.19 -10.03 -1.90
CA GLU A 13 21.32 -9.32 -1.31
C GLU A 13 21.02 -7.83 -1.11
N GLY A 14 21.36 -7.31 0.08
CA GLY A 14 21.11 -5.92 0.46
C GLY A 14 19.66 -5.61 0.86
N GLY A 15 18.73 -6.56 0.73
CA GLY A 15 17.37 -6.47 1.28
C GLY A 15 17.28 -6.88 2.74
N GLY A 16 16.12 -6.67 3.36
CA GLY A 16 15.90 -7.07 4.75
C GLY A 16 14.49 -6.80 5.27
N VAL A 17 14.23 -7.29 6.47
CA VAL A 17 13.03 -6.97 7.26
C VAL A 17 13.45 -6.00 8.35
N PHE A 18 12.86 -4.81 8.35
CA PHE A 18 13.19 -3.74 9.29
C PHE A 18 11.99 -3.37 10.15
N ASP A 19 12.23 -3.06 11.42
CA ASP A 19 11.18 -2.55 12.31
C ASP A 19 10.90 -1.08 11.97
N ARG A 20 9.62 -0.73 11.79
CA ARG A 20 9.19 0.65 11.55
C ARG A 20 9.67 1.62 12.64
N SER A 21 9.75 1.15 13.89
CA SER A 21 10.17 1.94 15.05
C SER A 21 11.69 2.01 15.23
N ALA A 22 12.46 1.34 14.37
CA ALA A 22 13.92 1.31 14.45
C ALA A 22 14.50 2.72 14.43
N LYS A 23 15.34 3.02 15.43
CA LYS A 23 16.05 4.31 15.53
C LYS A 23 17.29 4.36 14.65
N LYS A 24 17.73 3.21 14.16
CA LYS A 24 18.89 3.08 13.28
C LYS A 24 18.76 1.80 12.45
N ILE A 25 18.84 1.96 11.13
CA ILE A 25 18.92 0.92 10.11
C ILE A 25 20.16 1.24 9.29
N GLU A 26 21.06 0.27 9.17
CA GLU A 26 22.22 0.36 8.27
C GLU A 26 21.73 0.19 6.83
N ILE A 27 22.07 1.13 5.95
CA ILE A 27 21.62 1.14 4.56
C ILE A 27 22.68 0.48 3.68
N SER A 28 22.29 -0.62 3.05
CA SER A 28 23.15 -1.38 2.13
C SER A 28 23.43 -0.58 0.86
N PRO A 29 24.53 -0.87 0.13
CA PRO A 29 24.78 -0.28 -1.18
C PRO A 29 23.60 -0.44 -2.15
N GLN A 30 22.94 -1.59 -2.12
CA GLN A 30 21.77 -1.89 -2.96
C GLN A 30 20.57 -1.00 -2.61
N MET A 31 20.29 -0.80 -1.30
CA MET A 31 19.24 0.13 -0.85
C MET A 31 19.56 1.57 -1.26
N LYS A 32 20.83 1.99 -1.19
CA LYS A 32 21.26 3.31 -1.64
C LYS A 32 20.99 3.53 -3.12
N GLU A 33 21.35 2.54 -3.93
CA GLU A 33 21.18 2.58 -5.38
C GLU A 33 19.69 2.68 -5.77
N ILE A 34 18.85 1.78 -5.25
CA ILE A 34 17.45 1.69 -5.68
C ILE A 34 16.57 2.82 -5.13
N PHE A 35 16.84 3.29 -3.90
CA PHE A 35 16.02 4.33 -3.26
C PHE A 35 16.65 5.73 -3.32
N GLY A 36 17.83 5.88 -3.95
CA GLY A 36 18.54 7.16 -4.03
C GLY A 36 19.01 7.68 -2.66
N ILE A 37 19.35 6.78 -1.73
CA ILE A 37 19.76 7.15 -0.37
C ILE A 37 21.26 7.47 -0.35
N VAL A 38 21.62 8.65 0.16
CA VAL A 38 23.03 9.03 0.35
C VAL A 38 23.56 8.62 1.73
N LYS A 39 22.71 8.69 2.76
CA LYS A 39 23.08 8.40 4.16
C LYS A 39 23.43 6.93 4.36
N ASP A 40 24.38 6.66 5.26
CA ASP A 40 24.72 5.29 5.67
C ASP A 40 23.68 4.67 6.60
N THR A 41 22.94 5.51 7.33
CA THR A 41 21.96 5.06 8.32
C THR A 41 20.70 5.91 8.30
N LEU A 42 19.54 5.27 8.49
CA LEU A 42 18.24 5.92 8.61
C LEU A 42 17.45 5.38 9.80
N THR A 43 16.47 6.13 10.28
CA THR A 43 15.36 5.56 11.08
C THR A 43 14.41 4.77 10.18
N GLY A 44 13.56 3.91 10.78
CA GLY A 44 12.51 3.21 10.04
C GLY A 44 11.52 4.15 9.36
N GLU A 45 11.17 5.26 10.02
CA GLU A 45 10.27 6.27 9.46
C GLU A 45 10.90 7.00 8.26
N GLU A 46 12.18 7.39 8.35
CA GLU A 46 12.90 7.97 7.21
C GLU A 46 12.98 6.99 6.04
N LEU A 47 13.28 5.71 6.29
CA LEU A 47 13.36 4.71 5.23
C LEU A 47 12.02 4.55 4.49
N ILE A 48 10.89 4.60 5.20
CA ILE A 48 9.56 4.59 4.56
C ILE A 48 9.39 5.80 3.63
N GLN A 49 9.80 7.00 4.05
CA GLN A 49 9.73 8.18 3.18
C GLN A 49 10.58 8.00 1.90
N TYR A 50 11.79 7.45 2.00
CA TYR A 50 12.62 7.17 0.83
C TYR A 50 11.99 6.12 -0.09
N ILE A 51 11.37 5.07 0.46
CA ILE A 51 10.66 4.06 -0.34
C ILE A 51 9.47 4.67 -1.09
N LEU A 52 8.68 5.53 -0.43
CA LEU A 52 7.54 6.20 -1.08
C LEU A 52 7.96 7.14 -2.22
N LYS A 53 9.13 7.77 -2.09
CA LYS A 53 9.70 8.69 -3.09
C LYS A 53 10.58 7.98 -4.12
N ALA A 54 10.79 6.68 -4.01
CA ALA A 54 11.67 5.98 -4.93
C ALA A 54 11.07 5.97 -6.35
N PRO A 55 11.91 6.09 -7.40
CA PRO A 55 11.44 5.88 -8.77
C PRO A 55 11.01 4.43 -8.96
N ALA A 56 9.78 4.21 -9.42
CA ALA A 56 9.23 2.88 -9.65
C ALA A 56 8.16 2.89 -10.75
N GLU A 57 7.97 1.77 -11.44
CA GLU A 57 6.83 1.62 -12.34
C GLU A 57 5.50 1.55 -11.57
N LEU A 58 5.47 0.86 -10.43
CA LEU A 58 4.27 0.66 -9.60
C LEU A 58 4.60 0.87 -8.12
N LEU A 59 3.83 1.74 -7.48
CA LEU A 59 3.74 1.83 -6.03
C LEU A 59 2.42 1.19 -5.57
N TRP A 60 2.51 0.10 -4.80
CA TRP A 60 1.34 -0.60 -4.28
C TRP A 60 1.11 -0.28 -2.80
N SER A 61 0.02 0.42 -2.50
CA SER A 61 -0.38 0.73 -1.13
C SER A 61 -1.11 -0.46 -0.51
N GLY A 62 -0.42 -1.21 0.35
CA GLY A 62 -1.01 -2.30 1.14
C GLY A 62 -1.05 -2.02 2.65
N GLY A 63 -0.64 -0.81 3.08
CA GLY A 63 -0.53 -0.43 4.48
C GLY A 63 -1.78 0.25 5.02
N ILE A 64 -1.97 0.22 6.34
CA ILE A 64 -3.05 0.97 7.01
C ILE A 64 -2.63 2.43 7.18
N GLY A 65 -3.51 3.34 6.77
CA GLY A 65 -3.39 4.78 6.96
C GLY A 65 -3.00 5.55 5.71
N THR A 66 -2.87 6.86 5.85
CA THR A 66 -2.70 7.80 4.75
C THR A 66 -1.25 8.29 4.67
N TYR A 67 -0.55 7.81 3.64
CA TYR A 67 0.90 8.01 3.43
C TYR A 67 1.20 9.15 2.46
N ILE A 68 0.26 9.55 1.61
CA ILE A 68 0.48 10.59 0.61
C ILE A 68 -0.66 11.62 0.72
N LYS A 69 -0.28 12.89 0.85
CA LYS A 69 -1.21 14.04 0.80
C LYS A 69 -0.82 14.98 -0.33
N ASP A 70 -1.71 15.91 -0.68
CA ASP A 70 -1.29 17.03 -1.50
C ASP A 70 -0.50 18.05 -0.66
N ALA A 71 0.48 18.72 -1.26
CA ALA A 71 1.26 19.76 -0.56
C ALA A 71 0.40 20.91 0.01
N SER A 72 -0.83 21.12 -0.50
CA SER A 72 -1.77 22.11 0.07
C SER A 72 -2.45 21.67 1.36
N GLU A 73 -2.31 20.41 1.77
CA GLU A 73 -2.88 19.87 3.00
C GLU A 73 -1.83 19.85 4.11
N THR A 74 -2.23 20.17 5.33
CA THR A 74 -1.39 19.94 6.52
C THR A 74 -1.51 18.49 6.96
N HIS A 75 -0.58 18.00 7.81
CA HIS A 75 -0.73 16.69 8.42
C HIS A 75 -1.99 16.59 9.30
N GLU A 76 -2.39 17.69 9.93
CA GLU A 76 -3.59 17.77 10.76
C GLU A 76 -4.87 17.61 9.93
N ASP A 77 -4.93 18.20 8.73
CA ASP A 77 -6.07 18.05 7.81
C ASP A 77 -6.35 16.60 7.41
N VAL A 78 -5.30 15.77 7.35
CA VAL A 78 -5.41 14.35 6.99
C VAL A 78 -6.03 13.51 8.11
N GLY A 79 -5.81 13.91 9.37
CA GLY A 79 -6.40 13.24 10.54
C GLY A 79 -5.77 11.89 10.93
N ASP A 80 -4.63 11.50 10.34
CA ASP A 80 -3.93 10.24 10.62
C ASP A 80 -2.57 10.46 11.31
N LYS A 81 -2.62 10.75 12.61
CA LYS A 81 -1.41 11.06 13.39
C LYS A 81 -0.37 9.94 13.41
N ALA A 82 -0.80 8.68 13.25
CA ALA A 82 0.10 7.54 13.28
C ALA A 82 1.08 7.54 12.09
N ASN A 83 0.71 8.18 10.98
CA ASN A 83 1.52 8.25 9.77
C ASN A 83 2.09 9.64 9.47
N ASP A 84 1.94 10.63 10.37
CA ASP A 84 2.47 11.98 10.14
C ASP A 84 3.97 11.98 9.81
N ASN A 85 4.77 11.24 10.58
CA ASN A 85 6.23 11.17 10.42
C ASN A 85 6.68 10.46 9.12
N VAL A 86 5.80 9.69 8.47
CA VAL A 86 6.15 8.96 7.24
C VAL A 86 5.45 9.51 6.01
N ARG A 87 4.49 10.42 6.19
CA ARG A 87 3.67 10.96 5.12
C ARG A 87 4.49 11.90 4.25
N VAL A 88 4.31 11.77 2.95
CA VAL A 88 5.00 12.55 1.92
C VAL A 88 4.00 13.33 1.07
N ASP A 89 4.51 14.32 0.35
CA ASP A 89 3.69 15.10 -0.58
C ASP A 89 3.61 14.40 -1.94
N ALA A 90 2.45 14.52 -2.60
CA ALA A 90 2.18 13.97 -3.93
C ALA A 90 3.24 14.37 -4.97
N GLN A 91 3.79 15.58 -4.85
CA GLN A 91 4.81 16.14 -5.74
C GLN A 91 6.18 15.44 -5.60
N GLU A 92 6.40 14.72 -4.50
CA GLU A 92 7.63 13.96 -4.24
C GLU A 92 7.52 12.51 -4.74
N ILE A 93 6.38 12.12 -5.31
CA ILE A 93 6.17 10.77 -5.83
C ILE A 93 6.73 10.66 -7.25
N HIS A 94 7.55 9.64 -7.43
CA HIS A 94 8.21 9.34 -8.70
C HIS A 94 7.68 8.05 -9.36
N ALA A 95 6.63 7.46 -8.80
CA ALA A 95 5.98 6.27 -9.35
C ALA A 95 5.14 6.60 -10.59
N ARG A 96 5.13 5.72 -11.60
CA ARG A 96 4.28 5.90 -12.80
C ARG A 96 2.83 5.47 -12.59
N VAL A 97 2.64 4.41 -11.81
CA VAL A 97 1.34 3.84 -11.47
C VAL A 97 1.24 3.71 -9.96
N ILE A 98 0.07 4.00 -9.39
CA ILE A 98 -0.24 3.75 -7.99
C ILE A 98 -1.47 2.86 -7.92
N GLY A 99 -1.33 1.73 -7.21
CA GLY A 99 -2.46 0.85 -6.89
C GLY A 99 -2.79 0.94 -5.40
N GLU A 100 -4.05 1.15 -5.06
CA GLU A 100 -4.53 1.24 -3.67
C GLU A 100 -5.19 -0.05 -3.20
N GLY A 101 -4.36 -1.03 -2.81
CA GLY A 101 -4.82 -2.29 -2.21
C GLY A 101 -5.39 -2.14 -0.78
N ALA A 102 -5.03 -1.07 -0.08
CA ALA A 102 -5.59 -0.68 1.21
C ALA A 102 -6.51 0.54 1.07
N ASN A 103 -7.36 0.76 2.08
CA ASN A 103 -8.23 1.93 2.12
C ASN A 103 -7.46 3.18 2.52
N LEU A 104 -7.76 4.29 1.83
CA LEU A 104 -7.28 5.64 2.17
C LEU A 104 -5.76 5.77 2.24
N GLY A 105 -5.04 5.08 1.35
CA GLY A 105 -3.58 5.22 1.23
C GLY A 105 -3.16 6.65 0.87
N LEU A 106 -4.02 7.34 0.12
CA LEU A 106 -3.83 8.71 -0.33
C LEU A 106 -5.04 9.59 0.03
N THR A 107 -4.81 10.88 0.23
CA THR A 107 -5.91 11.86 0.30
C THR A 107 -6.54 12.04 -1.08
N GLN A 108 -7.78 12.52 -1.12
CA GLN A 108 -8.45 12.80 -2.40
C GLN A 108 -7.72 13.88 -3.20
N LYS A 109 -7.19 14.91 -2.55
CA LYS A 109 -6.41 15.95 -3.23
C LYS A 109 -5.10 15.38 -3.80
N ALA A 110 -4.43 14.48 -3.07
CA ALA A 110 -3.23 13.81 -3.57
C ALA A 110 -3.52 13.04 -4.86
N ARG A 111 -4.60 12.25 -4.90
CA ARG A 111 -5.02 11.52 -6.11
C ARG A 111 -5.20 12.45 -7.31
N ILE A 112 -5.87 13.59 -7.10
CA ILE A 112 -6.09 14.59 -8.17
C ILE A 112 -4.75 15.20 -8.62
N SER A 113 -3.86 15.52 -7.69
CA SER A 113 -2.55 16.11 -7.96
C SER A 113 -1.67 15.17 -8.79
N LEU A 114 -1.61 13.89 -8.38
CA LEU A 114 -0.89 12.82 -9.07
C LEU A 114 -1.46 12.54 -10.47
N ALA A 115 -2.78 12.45 -10.60
CA ALA A 115 -3.42 12.27 -11.90
C ALA A 115 -3.10 13.45 -12.86
N LYS A 116 -3.07 14.69 -12.34
CA LYS A 116 -2.69 15.88 -13.12
C LYS A 116 -1.22 15.90 -13.51
N SER A 117 -0.32 15.29 -12.73
CA SER A 117 1.10 15.15 -13.07
C SER A 117 1.38 13.95 -14.00
N GLY A 118 0.35 13.19 -14.39
CA GLY A 118 0.45 12.08 -15.33
C GLY A 118 0.64 10.71 -14.69
N VAL A 119 0.55 10.60 -13.36
CA VAL A 119 0.55 9.32 -12.66
C VAL A 119 -0.78 8.61 -12.89
N LEU A 120 -0.73 7.33 -13.24
CA LEU A 120 -1.93 6.50 -13.40
C LEU A 120 -2.37 6.00 -12.02
N ILE A 121 -3.58 6.37 -11.61
CA ILE A 121 -4.11 6.05 -10.28
C ILE A 121 -5.63 5.94 -10.34
N ASN A 122 -6.17 4.92 -9.69
CA ASN A 122 -7.59 4.79 -9.38
C ASN A 122 -7.84 5.14 -7.91
N THR A 123 -9.11 5.16 -7.51
CA THR A 123 -9.46 5.16 -6.08
C THR A 123 -9.33 3.75 -5.52
N ASP A 124 -8.94 3.63 -4.25
CA ASP A 124 -9.02 2.42 -3.43
C ASP A 124 -10.26 1.54 -3.68
N ALA A 125 -11.46 2.13 -3.75
CA ALA A 125 -12.71 1.42 -4.00
C ALA A 125 -12.76 0.62 -5.31
N ILE A 126 -11.90 0.94 -6.29
CA ILE A 126 -11.73 0.17 -7.52
C ILE A 126 -10.64 -0.89 -7.31
N ASP A 127 -9.45 -0.46 -6.85
CA ASP A 127 -8.26 -1.31 -6.81
C ASP A 127 -8.34 -2.44 -5.76
N ASN A 128 -9.07 -2.24 -4.65
CA ASN A 128 -9.22 -3.23 -3.58
C ASN A 128 -10.57 -3.95 -3.55
N SER A 129 -11.38 -3.78 -4.61
CA SER A 129 -12.75 -4.32 -4.70
C SER A 129 -12.85 -5.84 -4.83
N GLY A 130 -11.75 -6.55 -5.10
CA GLY A 130 -11.77 -7.98 -5.42
C GLY A 130 -12.43 -8.85 -4.33
N GLY A 131 -12.31 -8.49 -3.06
CA GLY A 131 -12.99 -9.20 -1.97
C GLY A 131 -14.52 -9.04 -2.00
N VAL A 132 -15.00 -7.84 -2.37
CA VAL A 132 -16.43 -7.55 -2.53
C VAL A 132 -16.99 -8.28 -3.75
N ASP A 133 -16.27 -8.24 -4.88
CA ASP A 133 -16.65 -8.93 -6.11
C ASP A 133 -16.78 -10.45 -5.93
N MET A 134 -15.78 -11.08 -5.29
CA MET A 134 -15.84 -12.50 -4.96
C MET A 134 -17.03 -12.83 -4.03
N SER A 135 -17.33 -11.95 -3.08
CA SER A 135 -18.45 -12.15 -2.15
C SER A 135 -19.80 -12.06 -2.85
N ASP A 136 -19.96 -11.15 -3.82
CA ASP A 136 -21.17 -11.04 -4.63
C ASP A 136 -21.42 -12.34 -5.42
N HIS A 137 -20.38 -12.85 -6.10
CA HIS A 137 -20.45 -14.13 -6.79
C HIS A 137 -20.80 -15.28 -5.85
N GLU A 138 -20.19 -15.34 -4.66
CA GLU A 138 -20.47 -16.37 -3.67
C GLU A 138 -21.93 -16.33 -3.20
N VAL A 139 -22.47 -15.13 -2.91
CA VAL A 139 -23.87 -14.96 -2.49
C VAL A 139 -24.84 -15.35 -3.60
N ASN A 140 -24.58 -14.95 -4.85
CA ASN A 140 -25.41 -15.33 -5.99
C ASN A 140 -25.46 -16.85 -6.20
N LEU A 141 -24.32 -17.53 -6.04
CA LEU A 141 -24.25 -18.99 -6.08
C LEU A 141 -25.01 -19.65 -4.93
N LYS A 142 -24.90 -19.12 -3.70
CA LYS A 142 -25.66 -19.60 -2.54
C LYS A 142 -27.18 -19.47 -2.75
N ILE A 143 -27.64 -18.35 -3.27
CA ILE A 143 -29.07 -18.13 -3.57
C ILE A 143 -29.57 -19.18 -4.59
N LEU A 144 -28.81 -19.41 -5.67
CA LEU A 144 -29.16 -20.43 -6.66
C LEU A 144 -29.21 -21.82 -6.04
N LEU A 145 -28.18 -22.18 -5.26
CA LEU A 145 -28.09 -23.48 -4.59
C LEU A 145 -29.28 -23.70 -3.64
N ASP A 146 -29.64 -22.69 -2.85
CA ASP A 146 -30.78 -22.72 -1.93
C ASP A 146 -32.10 -22.94 -2.68
N ILE A 147 -32.29 -22.34 -3.85
CA ILE A 147 -33.47 -22.55 -4.69
C ILE A 147 -33.54 -24.02 -5.16
N LEU A 148 -32.42 -24.58 -5.61
CA LEU A 148 -32.35 -25.97 -6.09
C LEU A 148 -32.57 -26.99 -4.97
N LEU A 149 -32.07 -26.72 -3.76
CA LEU A 149 -32.32 -27.52 -2.56
C LEU A 149 -33.80 -27.47 -2.16
N LYS A 150 -34.42 -26.28 -2.12
CA LYS A 150 -35.85 -26.11 -1.82
C LYS A 150 -36.75 -26.83 -2.84
N LYS A 151 -36.37 -26.82 -4.11
CA LYS A 151 -37.05 -27.57 -5.19
C LYS A 151 -36.75 -29.07 -5.19
N LYS A 152 -35.89 -29.56 -4.29
CA LYS A 152 -35.42 -30.96 -4.21
C LYS A 152 -34.75 -31.46 -5.50
N VAL A 153 -34.23 -30.55 -6.33
CA VAL A 153 -33.41 -30.88 -7.50
C VAL A 153 -32.03 -31.36 -7.03
N LEU A 154 -31.51 -30.75 -5.97
CA LEU A 154 -30.31 -31.17 -5.25
C LEU A 154 -30.70 -31.72 -3.87
N LYS A 155 -29.93 -32.69 -3.37
CA LYS A 155 -30.04 -33.20 -2.00
C LYS A 155 -29.00 -32.53 -1.13
N SER A 156 -29.34 -32.16 0.11
CA SER A 156 -28.29 -31.83 1.07
C SER A 156 -27.49 -33.09 1.37
N ARG A 157 -26.19 -32.93 1.65
CA ARG A 157 -25.43 -33.98 2.33
C ARG A 157 -25.94 -34.17 3.75
#